data_AF-A0A7G8C1B5-F1
#
_entry.id   AF-A0A7G8C1B5-F1
#
_cell.length_a   1.000
_cell.length_b   1.000
_cell.length_c   1.000
_cell.angle_alpha   90.00
_cell.angle_beta   90.00
_cell.angle_gamma   90.00
#
_symmetry.space_group_name_H-M   'P 1'
#
loop_
_entity.id
_entity.type
_entity.pdbx_description
1 polymer ?
#
loop_
_entity_poly.entity_id
_entity_poly.type
_entity_poly.pdbx_seq_one_letter_code
_entity_poly.pdbx_strand_id
1 'polypeptide(L)'
;MTKRFMMLLKAIVHLLCLAPFFYLLRLYQSGALALDPDPVAWITHFTGNWALWMLLISLAITPIRRLSPQIAWLVRFRRLIGLYAFFYASLHLATYIFLFSGYDLPSVLVATRAGHPGAIFEEWKQIWPTIWDDVLKRRFIQVGFLAWVILLALAVTSPSFMLRAMGGKNWQRLHCFVYVAAVAAVIHFWWLVKTGVRTPWKVTAILIVLFFARLIYSAIRRSEAHVTVYPARH
;
A
#
# COMPACT_ATOMS: atom_id res chain seq x y z
N MET A 1 11.71 5.20 -26.83
CA MET A 1 11.91 3.94 -26.07
C MET A 1 11.27 2.79 -26.83
N THR A 2 12.02 1.72 -27.09
CA THR A 2 11.49 0.53 -27.77
C THR A 2 10.54 -0.26 -26.83
N LYS A 3 9.62 -1.03 -27.40
CA LYS A 3 8.68 -1.88 -26.64
C LYS A 3 9.43 -2.87 -25.73
N ARG A 4 10.51 -3.47 -26.23
CA ARG A 4 11.38 -4.40 -25.48
C ARG A 4 12.00 -3.73 -24.24
N PHE A 5 12.53 -2.52 -24.40
CA PHE A 5 13.10 -1.77 -23.28
C PHE A 5 12.06 -1.46 -22.19
N MET A 6 10.84 -1.08 -22.57
CA MET A 6 9.74 -0.88 -21.62
C MET A 6 9.34 -2.15 -20.87
N MET A 7 9.34 -3.30 -21.53
CA MET A 7 9.05 -4.59 -20.89
C MET A 7 10.15 -4.98 -19.91
N LEU A 8 11.42 -4.83 -20.31
CA LEU A 8 12.57 -5.09 -19.43
C LEU A 8 12.50 -4.21 -18.18
N LEU A 9 12.19 -2.92 -18.34
CA LEU A 9 12.08 -2.01 -17.20
C LEU A 9 10.94 -2.40 -16.25
N LYS A 10 9.79 -2.85 -16.77
CA LYS A 10 8.71 -3.39 -15.93
C LYS A 10 9.14 -4.65 -15.19
N ALA A 11 9.86 -5.56 -15.84
CA ALA A 11 10.39 -6.75 -15.19
C ALA A 11 11.35 -6.38 -14.06
N ILE A 12 12.27 -5.43 -14.29
CA ILE A 12 13.17 -4.92 -13.25
C ILE A 12 12.37 -4.33 -12.08
N VAL A 13 11.34 -3.51 -12.34
CA VAL A 13 10.53 -2.94 -11.26
C VAL A 13 9.77 -4.03 -10.49
N HIS A 14 9.24 -5.06 -11.15
CA HIS A 14 8.64 -6.21 -10.47
C HIS A 14 9.65 -6.93 -9.56
N LEU A 15 10.87 -7.17 -10.04
CA LEU A 15 11.93 -7.79 -9.25
C LEU A 15 12.32 -6.93 -8.05
N LEU A 16 12.49 -5.63 -8.24
CA LEU A 16 12.79 -4.69 -7.16
C LEU A 16 11.66 -4.62 -6.13
N CYS A 17 10.41 -4.63 -6.56
CA CYS A 17 9.25 -4.63 -5.66
C CYS A 17 9.08 -5.97 -4.93
N LEU A 18 9.55 -7.09 -5.47
CA LEU A 18 9.50 -8.42 -4.81
C LEU A 18 10.76 -8.72 -3.97
N ALA A 19 11.88 -8.04 -4.22
CA ALA A 19 13.12 -8.26 -3.48
C ALA A 19 12.95 -8.21 -1.94
N PRO A 20 12.18 -7.27 -1.35
CA PRO A 20 11.98 -7.23 0.09
C PRO A 20 11.21 -8.44 0.63
N PHE A 21 10.24 -8.94 -0.15
CA PHE A 21 9.52 -10.16 0.18
C PHE A 21 10.45 -11.39 0.16
N PHE A 22 11.31 -11.52 -0.86
CA PHE A 22 12.29 -12.61 -0.91
C PHE A 22 13.36 -12.48 0.19
N TYR A 23 13.76 -11.26 0.54
CA TYR A 23 14.65 -11.01 1.67
C TYR A 23 14.02 -11.48 2.99
N LEU A 24 12.75 -11.15 3.23
CA LEU A 24 11.99 -11.63 4.37
C LEU A 24 11.92 -13.17 4.41
N LEU A 25 11.63 -13.81 3.27
CA LEU A 25 11.58 -15.27 3.18
C LEU A 25 12.94 -15.91 3.48
N ARG A 26 14.04 -15.31 2.99
CA ARG A 26 15.40 -15.76 3.27
C ARG A 26 15.72 -15.68 4.76
N LEU A 27 15.36 -14.58 5.43
CA LEU A 27 15.58 -14.43 6.88
C LEU A 27 14.81 -15.48 7.69
N TYR A 28 13.60 -15.83 7.23
CA TYR A 28 12.78 -16.86 7.87
C TYR A 28 13.42 -18.24 7.71
N GLN A 29 13.80 -18.59 6.48
CA GLN A 29 14.41 -19.89 6.16
C GLN A 29 15.78 -20.07 6.82
N SER A 30 16.58 -19.01 6.96
CA SER A 30 17.89 -19.10 7.59
C SER A 30 17.83 -19.12 9.12
N GLY A 31 16.64 -19.05 9.73
CA GLY A 31 16.47 -18.91 11.17
C GLY A 31 16.95 -17.57 11.75
N ALA A 32 17.37 -16.63 10.90
CA ALA A 32 17.90 -15.34 11.36
C ALA A 32 16.82 -14.49 12.05
N LEU A 33 15.57 -14.63 11.61
CA LEU A 33 14.41 -14.01 12.27
C LEU A 33 14.25 -14.47 13.72
N ALA A 34 14.64 -15.70 14.06
CA ALA A 34 14.54 -16.20 15.44
C ALA A 34 15.55 -15.54 16.40
N LEU A 35 16.52 -14.78 15.89
CA LEU A 35 17.47 -14.01 16.69
C LEU A 35 16.91 -12.64 17.11
N ASP A 36 15.83 -12.18 16.48
CA ASP A 36 15.16 -10.93 16.86
C ASP A 36 14.36 -11.15 18.16
N PRO A 37 14.40 -10.23 19.14
CA PRO A 37 13.61 -10.35 20.37
C PRO A 37 12.09 -10.37 20.14
N ASP A 38 11.60 -9.75 19.07
CA ASP A 38 10.19 -9.74 18.68
C ASP A 38 10.05 -9.82 17.14
N PRO A 39 10.22 -11.03 16.58
CA PRO A 39 10.21 -11.23 15.13
C PRO A 39 8.86 -10.87 14.51
N VAL A 40 7.76 -11.07 15.23
CA VAL A 40 6.41 -10.79 14.71
C VAL A 40 6.22 -9.28 14.55
N ALA A 41 6.63 -8.49 15.54
CA ALA A 41 6.61 -7.03 15.40
C ALA A 41 7.54 -6.56 14.28
N TRP A 42 8.73 -7.14 14.16
CA TRP A 42 9.67 -6.80 13.09
C TRP A 42 9.06 -7.02 11.70
N ILE A 43 8.48 -8.20 11.44
CA ILE A 43 7.85 -8.54 10.15
C ILE A 43 6.65 -7.61 9.88
N THR A 44 5.85 -7.33 10.91
CA THR A 44 4.68 -6.46 10.80
C THR A 44 5.08 -5.03 10.44
N HIS A 45 6.11 -4.47 11.08
CA HIS A 45 6.64 -3.16 10.73
C HIS A 45 7.33 -3.14 9.37
N PHE A 46 8.09 -4.18 9.02
CA PHE A 46 8.75 -4.30 7.72
C PHE A 46 7.72 -4.26 6.58
N THR A 47 6.72 -5.14 6.62
CA THR A 47 5.66 -5.22 5.60
C THR A 47 4.82 -3.93 5.54
N GLY A 48 4.47 -3.35 6.69
CA GLY A 48 3.75 -2.08 6.78
C GLY A 48 4.53 -0.89 6.19
N ASN A 49 5.84 -0.81 6.47
CA ASN A 49 6.72 0.22 5.90
C ASN A 49 6.79 0.09 4.38
N TRP A 50 6.94 -1.12 3.83
CA TRP A 50 6.93 -1.33 2.38
C TRP A 50 5.58 -0.97 1.74
N ALA A 51 4.46 -1.26 2.39
CA ALA A 51 3.15 -0.82 1.94
C ALA A 51 3.05 0.71 1.83
N LEU A 52 3.49 1.43 2.87
CA LEU A 52 3.53 2.89 2.89
C LEU A 52 4.46 3.47 1.82
N TRP A 53 5.68 2.93 1.67
CA TRP A 53 6.63 3.40 0.68
C TRP A 53 6.12 3.19 -0.75
N MET A 54 5.56 2.02 -1.07
CA MET A 54 4.97 1.78 -2.39
C MET A 54 3.79 2.73 -2.66
N LEU A 55 2.94 2.99 -1.65
CA LEU A 55 1.85 3.94 -1.77
C LEU A 55 2.36 5.36 -2.05
N LEU A 56 3.35 5.84 -1.28
CA LEU A 56 3.95 7.15 -1.46
C LEU A 56 4.66 7.30 -2.80
N ILE A 57 5.40 6.28 -3.26
CA ILE A 57 6.05 6.31 -4.59
C ILE A 57 5.00 6.39 -5.70
N SER A 58 3.90 5.63 -5.60
CA SER A 58 2.80 5.73 -6.56
C SER A 58 2.18 7.14 -6.59
N LEU A 59 2.04 7.78 -5.43
CA LEU A 59 1.60 9.17 -5.31
C LEU A 59 2.65 10.17 -5.81
N ALA A 60 3.95 9.89 -5.70
CA ALA A 60 5.02 10.77 -6.15
C ALA A 60 5.16 10.83 -7.68
N ILE A 61 4.79 9.77 -8.39
CA ILE A 61 4.91 9.71 -9.86
C ILE A 61 4.17 10.86 -10.57
N THR A 62 3.01 11.30 -10.04
CA THR A 62 2.23 12.37 -10.69
C THR A 62 2.90 13.75 -10.58
N PRO A 63 3.29 14.26 -9.39
CA PRO A 63 4.03 15.52 -9.30
C PRO A 63 5.39 15.44 -10.01
N ILE A 64 6.13 14.33 -9.93
CA ILE A 64 7.42 14.18 -10.60
C ILE A 64 7.29 14.34 -12.13
N ARG A 65 6.30 13.69 -12.75
CA ARG A 65 6.03 13.88 -14.20
C ARG A 65 5.78 15.34 -14.55
N ARG A 66 5.19 16.12 -13.65
CA ARG A 66 4.83 17.52 -13.92
C ARG A 66 6.04 18.44 -13.83
N LEU A 67 7.04 18.09 -13.04
CA LEU A 67 8.30 18.84 -12.93
C LEU A 67 9.23 18.57 -14.12
N SER A 68 9.24 17.35 -14.65
CA SER A 68 10.05 16.98 -15.81
C SER A 68 9.21 16.24 -16.87
N PRO A 69 8.81 16.92 -17.96
CA PRO A 69 8.13 16.29 -19.09
C PRO A 69 8.92 15.14 -19.70
N GLN A 70 10.26 15.19 -19.65
CA GLN A 70 11.16 14.15 -20.16
C GLN A 70 10.98 12.81 -19.42
N ILE A 71 10.53 12.84 -18.15
CA ILE A 71 10.35 11.68 -17.28
C ILE A 71 8.87 11.23 -17.24
N ALA A 72 7.99 11.83 -18.04
CA ALA A 72 6.55 11.54 -18.05
C ALA A 72 6.20 10.06 -18.33
N TRP A 73 7.12 9.31 -18.93
CA TRP A 73 6.99 7.87 -19.16
C TRP A 73 6.84 7.06 -17.86
N LEU A 74 7.30 7.56 -16.70
CA LEU A 74 7.13 6.93 -15.38
C LEU A 74 5.67 6.69 -15.00
N VAL A 75 4.72 7.45 -15.55
CA VAL A 75 3.29 7.24 -15.30
C VAL A 75 2.84 5.82 -15.66
N ARG A 76 3.51 5.17 -16.61
CA ARG A 76 3.23 3.79 -17.02
C ARG A 76 3.47 2.77 -15.88
N PHE A 77 4.23 3.14 -14.85
CA PHE A 77 4.54 2.30 -13.69
C PHE A 77 3.64 2.58 -12.48
N ARG A 78 2.87 3.67 -12.49
CA ARG A 78 2.03 4.08 -11.36
C ARG A 78 1.07 2.97 -10.89
N ARG A 79 0.40 2.31 -11.84
CA ARG A 79 -0.54 1.21 -11.55
C ARG A 79 0.18 -0.01 -10.97
N LEU A 80 1.35 -0.35 -11.51
CA LEU A 80 2.18 -1.46 -11.04
C LEU A 80 2.61 -1.24 -9.59
N ILE A 81 3.16 -0.06 -9.28
CA ILE A 81 3.60 0.27 -7.91
C ILE A 81 2.42 0.32 -6.94
N GLY A 82 1.26 0.85 -7.38
CA GLY A 82 0.04 0.82 -6.57
C GLY A 82 -0.45 -0.59 -6.23
N LEU A 83 -0.31 -1.55 -7.15
CA LEU A 83 -0.63 -2.95 -6.87
C LEU A 83 0.34 -3.56 -5.85
N TYR A 84 1.62 -3.19 -5.88
CA TYR A 84 2.56 -3.60 -4.83
C TYR A 84 2.27 -2.96 -3.47
N ALA A 85 1.77 -1.73 -3.43
CA ALA A 85 1.28 -1.14 -2.19
C ALA A 85 0.14 -1.98 -1.59
N PHE A 86 -0.80 -2.44 -2.41
CA PHE A 86 -1.87 -3.35 -1.98
C PHE A 86 -1.34 -4.75 -1.59
N PHE A 87 -0.38 -5.30 -2.32
CA PHE A 87 0.28 -6.56 -1.98
C PHE A 87 0.91 -6.50 -0.58
N TYR A 88 1.74 -5.49 -0.32
CA TYR A 88 2.37 -5.32 0.99
C TYR A 88 1.37 -4.95 2.09
N ALA A 89 0.32 -4.19 1.79
CA ALA A 89 -0.77 -3.94 2.75
C ALA A 89 -1.52 -5.23 3.12
N SER A 90 -1.70 -6.14 2.15
CA SER A 90 -2.31 -7.45 2.40
C SER A 90 -1.38 -8.37 3.18
N LEU A 91 -0.07 -8.34 2.90
CA LEU A 91 0.92 -9.02 3.74
C LEU A 91 0.90 -8.48 5.17
N HIS A 92 0.87 -7.16 5.35
CA HIS A 92 0.80 -6.52 6.66
C HIS A 92 -0.49 -6.89 7.43
N LEU A 93 -1.64 -6.95 6.75
CA LEU A 93 -2.87 -7.45 7.37
C LEU A 93 -2.75 -8.95 7.70
N ALA A 94 -2.12 -9.73 6.83
CA ALA A 94 -1.90 -11.15 7.06
C ALA A 94 -0.97 -11.42 8.25
N THR A 95 0.04 -10.58 8.52
CA THR A 95 0.87 -10.75 9.73
C THR A 95 0.05 -10.56 10.99
N TYR A 96 -0.88 -9.60 11.01
CA TYR A 96 -1.81 -9.46 12.13
C TYR A 96 -2.70 -10.72 12.28
N ILE A 97 -3.34 -11.15 11.19
CA ILE A 97 -4.28 -12.28 11.22
C ILE A 97 -3.61 -13.60 11.58
N PHE A 98 -2.40 -13.88 11.09
CA PHE A 98 -1.77 -15.21 11.22
C PHE A 98 -0.59 -15.27 12.19
N LEU A 99 -0.01 -14.14 12.60
CA LEU A 99 1.11 -14.13 13.55
C LEU A 99 0.73 -13.47 14.88
N PHE A 100 -0.16 -12.47 14.87
CA PHE A 100 -0.50 -11.72 16.09
C PHE A 100 -1.76 -12.25 16.80
N SER A 101 -2.73 -12.77 16.06
CA SER A 101 -4.00 -13.27 16.62
C SER A 101 -3.88 -14.53 17.49
N GLY A 102 -2.73 -15.21 17.42
CA GLY A 102 -2.48 -16.50 18.08
C GLY A 102 -2.69 -17.73 17.18
N TYR A 103 -2.78 -17.56 15.86
CA TYR A 103 -2.93 -18.68 14.92
C TYR A 103 -1.68 -19.59 14.89
N ASP A 104 -1.83 -20.87 15.24
CA ASP A 104 -0.73 -21.83 15.26
C ASP A 104 -0.48 -22.44 13.87
N LEU A 105 0.23 -21.69 13.03
CA LEU A 105 0.56 -22.09 11.67
C LEU A 105 1.32 -23.45 11.60
N PRO A 106 2.34 -23.72 12.45
CA PRO A 106 2.98 -25.04 12.52
C PRO A 106 2.01 -26.19 12.76
N SER A 107 1.12 -26.08 13.75
CA SER A 107 0.15 -27.14 14.08
C SER A 107 -0.82 -27.42 12.93
N VAL A 108 -1.34 -26.36 12.28
CA VAL A 108 -2.18 -26.49 11.09
C VAL A 108 -1.46 -27.21 9.95
N LEU A 109 -0.19 -26.89 9.73
CA LEU A 109 0.62 -27.49 8.67
C LEU A 109 0.83 -28.99 8.91
N VAL A 110 1.12 -29.38 10.14
CA VAL A 110 1.27 -30.80 10.51
C VAL A 110 -0.06 -31.53 10.36
N ALA A 111 -1.16 -30.97 10.90
CA ALA A 111 -2.49 -31.58 10.81
C ALA A 111 -2.97 -31.72 9.36
N THR A 112 -2.76 -30.71 8.52
CA THR A 112 -3.15 -30.75 7.10
C THR A 112 -2.34 -31.81 6.35
N ARG A 113 -1.04 -31.93 6.61
CA ARG A 113 -0.19 -32.98 6.02
C ARG A 113 -0.56 -34.38 6.51
N ALA A 114 -1.11 -34.51 7.71
CA ALA A 114 -1.63 -35.75 8.27
C ALA A 114 -3.04 -36.12 7.76
N GLY A 115 -3.62 -35.36 6.83
CA GLY A 115 -4.95 -35.63 6.28
C GLY A 115 -6.11 -35.00 7.04
N HIS A 116 -5.84 -34.06 7.96
CA HIS A 116 -6.84 -33.31 8.73
C HIS A 116 -6.92 -31.85 8.28
N PRO A 117 -7.44 -31.55 7.07
CA PRO A 117 -7.54 -30.17 6.58
C PRO A 117 -8.52 -29.31 7.40
N GLY A 118 -9.41 -29.94 8.17
CA GLY A 118 -10.32 -29.25 9.09
C GLY A 118 -9.62 -28.41 10.15
N ALA A 119 -8.35 -28.71 10.48
CA ALA A 119 -7.55 -27.95 11.43
C ALA A 119 -7.43 -26.46 11.07
N ILE A 120 -7.44 -26.12 9.77
CA ILE A 120 -7.44 -24.72 9.30
C ILE A 120 -8.66 -23.98 9.85
N PHE A 121 -9.83 -24.62 9.78
CA PHE A 121 -11.09 -24.01 10.18
C PHE A 121 -11.27 -24.00 11.71
N GLU A 122 -10.80 -25.03 12.42
CA GLU A 122 -10.84 -25.05 13.88
C GLU A 122 -9.96 -23.97 14.49
N GLU A 123 -8.72 -23.81 14.02
CA GLU A 123 -7.83 -22.73 14.45
C GLU A 123 -8.40 -21.35 14.09
N TRP A 124 -9.02 -21.22 12.92
CA TRP A 124 -9.73 -19.99 12.54
C TRP A 124 -10.86 -19.63 13.52
N LYS A 125 -11.70 -20.61 13.90
CA LYS A 125 -12.77 -20.38 14.89
C LYS A 125 -12.21 -19.94 16.23
N GLN A 126 -11.05 -20.48 16.62
CA GLN A 126 -10.41 -20.15 17.89
C GLN A 126 -9.92 -18.70 17.94
N ILE A 127 -9.32 -18.20 16.86
CA ILE A 127 -8.80 -16.82 16.81
C ILE A 127 -9.87 -15.77 16.47
N TRP A 128 -10.99 -16.17 15.86
CA TRP A 128 -12.03 -15.24 15.38
C TRP A 128 -12.56 -14.27 16.46
N PRO A 129 -12.88 -14.71 17.70
CA PRO A 129 -13.31 -13.80 18.76
C PRO A 129 -12.26 -12.74 19.11
N THR A 130 -10.97 -13.11 19.14
CA THR A 130 -9.86 -12.20 19.43
C THR A 130 -9.73 -11.13 18.35
N ILE A 131 -9.78 -11.54 17.07
CA ILE A 131 -9.74 -10.60 15.94
C ILE A 131 -10.90 -9.61 16.02
N TRP A 132 -12.11 -10.11 16.26
CA TRP A 132 -13.30 -9.28 16.36
C TRP A 132 -13.20 -8.26 17.50
N ASP A 133 -12.77 -8.71 18.67
CA ASP A 133 -12.59 -7.87 19.86
C ASP A 133 -11.54 -6.78 19.63
N ASP A 134 -10.41 -7.12 19.02
CA ASP A 134 -9.36 -6.18 18.65
C ASP A 134 -9.84 -5.14 17.65
N VAL A 135 -10.57 -5.54 16.59
CA VAL A 135 -11.11 -4.62 15.59
C VAL A 135 -12.09 -3.63 16.23
N LEU A 136 -12.91 -4.07 17.19
CA LEU A 136 -13.86 -3.20 17.88
C LEU A 136 -13.18 -2.26 18.88
N LYS A 137 -12.17 -2.74 19.62
CA LYS A 137 -11.51 -1.96 20.69
C LYS A 137 -10.43 -1.03 20.17
N ARG A 138 -9.73 -1.38 19.08
CA ARG A 138 -8.51 -0.69 18.63
C ARG A 138 -8.80 0.20 17.42
N ARG A 139 -8.96 1.49 17.68
CA ARG A 139 -9.22 2.52 16.63
C ARG A 139 -8.18 2.51 15.51
N PHE A 140 -6.90 2.24 15.82
CA PHE A 140 -5.87 2.17 14.78
C PHE A 140 -6.08 1.01 13.82
N ILE A 141 -6.58 -0.15 14.28
CA ILE A 141 -6.92 -1.28 13.41
C ILE A 141 -8.06 -0.91 12.47
N GLN A 142 -9.08 -0.22 12.97
CA GLN A 142 -10.22 0.23 12.15
C GLN A 142 -9.78 1.14 11.00
N VAL A 143 -8.91 2.12 11.28
CA VAL A 143 -8.38 3.04 10.25
C VAL A 143 -7.47 2.31 9.27
N GLY A 144 -6.63 1.38 9.75
CA GLY A 144 -5.78 0.55 8.90
C GLY A 144 -6.60 -0.35 7.97
N PHE A 145 -7.65 -0.99 8.51
CA PHE A 145 -8.58 -1.82 7.75
C PHE A 145 -9.35 -1.00 6.70
N LEU A 146 -9.81 0.20 7.05
CA LEU A 146 -10.43 1.12 6.09
C LEU A 146 -9.47 1.46 4.93
N ALA A 147 -8.19 1.78 5.25
CA ALA A 147 -7.19 2.02 4.23
C ALA A 147 -7.00 0.79 3.32
N TRP A 148 -6.95 -0.41 3.89
CA TRP A 148 -6.86 -1.66 3.13
C TRP A 148 -8.09 -1.90 2.24
N VAL A 149 -9.31 -1.68 2.73
CA VAL A 149 -10.55 -1.81 1.95
C VAL A 149 -10.55 -0.86 0.76
N ILE A 150 -10.10 0.39 0.94
CA ILE A 150 -9.95 1.32 -0.17
C ILE A 150 -8.92 0.78 -1.18
N LEU A 151 -7.74 0.34 -0.72
CA LEU A 151 -6.71 -0.21 -1.61
C LEU A 151 -7.20 -1.47 -2.34
N LEU A 152 -7.99 -2.33 -1.70
CA LEU A 152 -8.63 -3.49 -2.31
C LEU A 152 -9.55 -3.06 -3.45
N ALA A 153 -10.44 -2.09 -3.22
CA ALA A 153 -11.33 -1.56 -4.25
C ALA A 153 -10.54 -0.99 -5.45
N LEU A 154 -9.43 -0.29 -5.19
CA LEU A 154 -8.54 0.21 -6.24
C LEU A 154 -7.82 -0.91 -6.99
N ALA A 155 -7.40 -1.97 -6.31
CA ALA A 155 -6.72 -3.10 -6.90
C ALA A 155 -7.66 -3.92 -7.80
N VAL A 156 -8.87 -4.23 -7.32
CA VAL A 156 -9.92 -4.94 -8.07
C VAL A 156 -10.35 -4.14 -9.31
N THR A 157 -10.36 -2.81 -9.22
CA THR A 157 -10.70 -1.92 -10.36
C THR A 157 -9.49 -1.47 -11.18
N SER A 158 -8.32 -2.03 -10.93
CA SER A 158 -7.10 -1.74 -11.68
C SER A 158 -7.05 -2.33 -13.10
N PRO A 159 -7.69 -3.48 -13.44
CA PRO A 159 -7.62 -4.02 -14.79
C PRO A 159 -8.27 -3.12 -15.84
N SER A 160 -7.74 -3.12 -17.06
CA SER A 160 -8.22 -2.25 -18.15
C SER A 160 -9.64 -2.56 -18.61
N PHE A 161 -10.15 -3.78 -18.39
CA PHE A 161 -11.55 -4.10 -18.68
C PHE A 161 -12.50 -3.34 -17.72
N MET A 162 -12.13 -3.21 -16.44
CA MET A 162 -12.96 -2.52 -15.44
C MET A 162 -13.00 -1.01 -15.72
N LEU A 163 -11.88 -0.43 -16.14
CA LEU A 163 -11.83 0.96 -16.62
C LEU A 163 -12.83 1.21 -17.77
N ARG A 164 -12.95 0.25 -18.70
CA ARG A 164 -13.89 0.34 -19.83
C ARG A 164 -15.34 0.16 -19.37
N ALA A 165 -15.60 -0.77 -18.45
CA ALA A 165 -16.94 -1.07 -17.94
C ALA A 165 -17.53 0.07 -17.09
N MET A 166 -16.74 0.67 -16.18
CA MET A 166 -17.22 1.72 -15.27
C MET A 166 -17.27 3.12 -15.91
N GLY A 167 -16.58 3.30 -17.04
CA GLY A 167 -16.33 4.60 -17.64
C GLY A 167 -15.24 5.39 -16.92
N GLY A 168 -14.44 6.15 -17.70
CA GLY A 168 -13.25 6.82 -17.20
C GLY A 168 -13.50 7.84 -16.06
N LYS A 169 -14.65 8.53 -16.06
CA LYS A 169 -15.00 9.50 -15.01
C LYS A 169 -15.21 8.84 -13.66
N ASN A 170 -16.00 7.76 -13.60
CA ASN A 170 -16.28 7.04 -12.34
C ASN A 170 -15.03 6.30 -11.85
N TRP A 171 -14.28 5.69 -12.78
CA TRP A 171 -13.00 5.06 -12.45
C TRP A 171 -12.02 6.06 -11.81
N GLN A 172 -11.95 7.29 -12.35
CA GLN A 172 -11.10 8.34 -11.82
C GLN A 172 -11.57 8.84 -10.45
N ARG A 173 -12.89 8.95 -10.22
CA ARG A 173 -13.47 9.29 -8.90
C ARG A 173 -13.09 8.23 -7.86
N LEU A 174 -13.27 6.95 -8.19
CA LEU A 174 -12.87 5.84 -7.31
C LEU A 174 -11.36 5.89 -7.02
N HIS A 175 -10.53 6.06 -8.05
CA HIS A 175 -9.07 6.16 -7.88
C HIS A 175 -8.60 7.42 -7.15
N CYS A 176 -9.47 8.41 -6.92
CA CYS A 176 -9.17 9.54 -6.05
C CYS A 176 -9.12 9.13 -4.57
N PHE A 177 -9.83 8.07 -4.17
CA PHE A 177 -9.79 7.57 -2.80
C PHE A 177 -8.41 7.08 -2.36
N VAL A 178 -7.45 6.93 -3.28
CA VAL A 178 -6.04 6.68 -2.93
C VAL A 178 -5.46 7.72 -1.98
N TYR A 179 -5.91 8.99 -2.05
CA TYR A 179 -5.46 10.03 -1.12
C TYR A 179 -6.05 9.82 0.27
N VAL A 180 -7.31 9.38 0.36
CA VAL A 180 -7.96 9.00 1.62
C VAL A 180 -7.23 7.82 2.24
N ALA A 181 -6.91 6.79 1.45
CA ALA A 181 -6.11 5.65 1.91
C ALA A 181 -4.73 6.07 2.44
N ALA A 182 -4.06 7.01 1.78
CA ALA A 182 -2.75 7.49 2.22
C ALA A 182 -2.81 8.28 3.54
N VAL A 183 -3.83 9.14 3.71
CA VAL A 183 -4.04 9.84 4.99
C VAL A 183 -4.40 8.85 6.09
N ALA A 184 -5.32 7.92 5.82
CA ALA A 184 -5.69 6.87 6.77
C ALA A 184 -4.48 6.03 7.17
N ALA A 185 -3.61 5.64 6.25
CA ALA A 185 -2.40 4.88 6.54
C ALA A 185 -1.41 5.65 7.44
N VAL A 186 -1.29 6.97 7.26
CA VAL A 186 -0.47 7.83 8.14
C VAL A 186 -1.10 7.94 9.54
N ILE A 187 -2.42 8.16 9.63
CA ILE A 187 -3.13 8.20 10.92
C ILE A 187 -2.99 6.88 11.67
N HIS A 188 -3.19 5.75 10.97
CA HIS A 188 -2.98 4.41 11.49
C HIS A 188 -1.57 4.27 12.09
N PHE A 189 -0.53 4.74 11.39
CA PHE A 189 0.84 4.66 11.88
C PHE A 189 1.10 5.55 13.10
N TRP A 190 0.54 6.77 13.14
CA TRP A 190 0.65 7.66 14.30
C TRP A 190 -0.03 7.10 15.55
N TRP A 191 -1.16 6.41 15.41
CA TRP A 191 -1.84 5.78 16.55
C TRP A 191 -1.22 4.45 16.99
N LEU A 192 -0.44 3.80 16.12
CA LEU A 192 0.31 2.60 16.48
C LEU A 192 1.48 2.91 17.39
N VAL A 193 2.20 4.00 17.13
CA VAL A 193 3.41 4.35 17.88
C VAL A 193 3.07 4.92 19.25
N LYS A 194 3.90 4.59 20.25
CA LYS A 194 3.77 5.16 21.59
C LYS A 194 3.91 6.68 21.54
N THR A 195 3.21 7.38 22.43
CA THR A 195 3.32 8.83 22.59
C THR A 195 4.77 9.25 22.79
N GLY A 196 5.24 10.24 22.02
CA GLY A 196 6.63 10.71 22.04
C GLY A 196 7.53 10.08 20.98
N VAL A 197 7.16 8.92 20.40
CA VAL A 197 7.89 8.31 19.29
C VAL A 197 7.51 9.00 17.99
N ARG A 198 8.51 9.64 17.34
CA ARG A 198 8.26 10.43 16.12
C ARG A 198 8.47 9.65 14.82
N THR A 199 8.67 8.34 14.82
CA THR A 199 8.99 7.57 13.61
C THR A 199 8.09 7.86 12.37
N PRO A 200 6.78 8.17 12.49
CA PRO A 200 5.94 8.47 11.32
C PRO A 200 6.18 9.86 10.69
N TRP A 201 7.03 10.70 11.28
CA TRP A 201 7.24 12.09 10.84
C TRP A 201 7.71 12.17 9.38
N LYS A 202 8.60 11.26 8.95
CA LYS A 202 9.15 11.23 7.59
C LYS A 202 8.06 11.00 6.55
N VAL A 203 7.22 9.99 6.80
CA VAL A 203 6.10 9.63 5.91
C VAL A 203 5.09 10.77 5.84
N THR A 204 4.81 11.40 6.99
CA THR A 204 3.90 12.55 7.08
C THR A 204 4.42 13.75 6.29
N ALA A 205 5.68 14.12 6.47
CA ALA A 205 6.31 15.23 5.75
C ALA A 205 6.29 14.99 4.23
N ILE A 206 6.65 13.78 3.78
CA ILE A 206 6.62 13.42 2.36
C ILE A 206 5.19 13.53 1.81
N LEU A 207 4.19 12.98 2.51
CA LEU A 207 2.79 13.04 2.05
C LEU A 207 2.30 14.49 1.93
N ILE A 208 2.60 15.33 2.92
CA ILE A 208 2.27 16.75 2.91
C ILE A 208 2.89 17.45 1.70
N VAL A 209 4.20 17.26 1.46
CA VAL A 209 4.90 17.83 0.30
C VAL A 209 4.25 17.38 -1.02
N LEU A 210 3.91 16.09 -1.14
CA LEU A 210 3.24 15.54 -2.32
C LEU A 210 1.84 16.14 -2.55
N PHE A 211 1.12 16.48 -1.49
CA PHE A 211 -0.19 17.13 -1.59
C PHE A 211 -0.07 18.59 -2.00
N PHE A 212 0.82 19.36 -1.34
CA PHE A 212 1.07 20.76 -1.70
C PHE A 212 1.57 20.91 -3.14
N ALA A 213 2.51 20.06 -3.58
CA ALA A 213 3.00 20.07 -4.95
C ALA A 213 1.87 19.87 -5.99
N ARG A 214 0.81 19.13 -5.64
CA ARG A 214 -0.36 18.94 -6.52
C ARG A 214 -1.30 20.14 -6.50
N LEU A 215 -1.54 20.72 -5.32
CA LEU A 215 -2.42 21.88 -5.14
C LEU A 215 -1.86 23.11 -5.86
N ILE A 216 -0.59 23.43 -5.63
CA ILE A 216 0.09 24.58 -6.25
C ILE A 216 0.05 24.46 -7.78
N TYR A 217 0.38 23.29 -8.32
CA TYR A 217 0.31 23.07 -9.77
C TYR A 217 -1.12 23.21 -10.31
N SER A 218 -2.13 22.72 -9.59
CA SER A 218 -3.52 22.87 -10.01
C SER A 218 -3.97 24.34 -10.00
N ALA A 219 -3.42 25.17 -9.12
CA ALA A 219 -3.71 26.60 -9.06
C ALA A 219 -3.06 27.35 -10.23
N ILE A 220 -1.76 27.14 -10.48
CA ILE A 220 -1.01 27.78 -11.57
C ILE A 220 -1.66 27.51 -12.94
N ARG A 221 -2.10 26.28 -13.19
CA ARG A 221 -2.73 25.93 -14.47
C ARG A 221 -4.12 26.53 -14.65
N ARG A 222 -4.86 26.77 -13.56
CA ARG A 222 -6.15 27.47 -13.61
C ARG A 222 -5.97 28.94 -13.95
N SER A 223 -4.93 29.59 -13.43
CA SER A 223 -4.61 30.98 -13.80
C SER A 223 -4.18 31.11 -15.26
N GLU A 224 -3.35 30.20 -15.79
CA GLU A 224 -2.98 30.19 -17.22
C GLU A 224 -4.17 29.98 -18.15
N ALA A 225 -5.10 29.09 -17.78
CA ALA A 225 -6.33 28.85 -18.54
C ALA A 225 -7.29 30.05 -18.52
N HIS A 226 -7.32 30.82 -17.43
CA HIS A 226 -8.13 32.03 -17.34
C HIS A 226 -7.57 33.17 -18.22
N VAL A 227 -6.25 33.33 -18.25
CA VAL A 227 -5.55 34.35 -19.07
C VAL A 227 -5.70 34.08 -20.57
N THR A 228 -5.69 32.82 -20.99
CA THR A 228 -5.81 32.44 -22.41
C THR A 228 -7.23 32.59 -22.98
N VAL A 229 -8.26 32.49 -22.14
CA VAL A 229 -9.67 32.61 -22.56
C VAL A 229 -10.14 34.06 -22.60
N TYR A 230 -9.53 34.95 -21.79
CA TYR A 230 -9.80 36.39 -21.79
C TYR A 230 -8.50 37.18 -21.97
N PRO A 231 -7.94 37.23 -23.19
CA PRO A 231 -6.82 38.13 -23.44
C PRO A 231 -7.26 39.57 -23.17
N ALA A 232 -6.45 40.32 -22.42
CA ALA A 232 -6.71 41.73 -22.13
C ALA A 232 -6.96 42.47 -23.46
N ARG A 233 -8.14 43.10 -23.60
CA ARG A 233 -8.42 43.98 -24.74
C ARG A 233 -7.56 45.22 -24.56
N HIS A 234 -6.52 45.34 -25.38
CA HIS A 234 -5.79 46.59 -25.62
C HIS A 234 -6.33 47.24 -26.88
#